data_AF-A0A7S9H1X9-F1
#
_entry.id   AF-A0A7S9H1X9-F1
#
_cell.length_a   1.000
_cell.length_b   1.000
_cell.length_c   1.000
_cell.angle_alpha   90.00
_cell.angle_beta   90.00
_cell.angle_gamma   90.00
#
_symmetry.space_group_name_H-M   'P 1'
#
loop_
_entity.id
_entity.type
_entity.pdbx_description
1 polymer ?
#
loop_
_entity_poly.entity_id
_entity_poly.type
_entity_poly.pdbx_seq_one_letter_code
_entity_poly.pdbx_strand_id
1 'polypeptide(L)' 'MRKIFAASALVIGFGLFGLSASSAMPLAPLGQAASGDTIQVAGGCGWGWHRGPYGGCRPMYNCPPGWHSGPYGRRCFRNW' A
#
# COMPACT_ATOMS: atom_id res chain seq x y z
N MET A 1 -51.36 -35.07 3.44
CA MET A 1 -49.90 -35.30 3.47
C MET A 1 -49.13 -34.58 2.34
N ARG A 2 -49.65 -34.49 1.09
CA ARG A 2 -48.98 -33.78 -0.03
C ARG A 2 -48.65 -32.28 0.20
N LYS A 3 -49.45 -31.57 1.00
CA LYS A 3 -49.25 -30.12 1.28
C LYS A 3 -48.01 -29.82 2.13
N ILE A 4 -47.55 -30.78 2.93
CA ILE A 4 -46.38 -30.63 3.82
C ILE A 4 -45.08 -30.74 3.00
N PHE A 5 -45.06 -31.58 1.98
CA PHE A 5 -43.93 -31.71 1.06
C PHE A 5 -43.73 -30.48 0.15
N ALA A 6 -44.79 -29.73 -0.13
CA ALA A 6 -44.68 -28.49 -0.92
C ALA A 6 -44.07 -27.33 -0.09
N ALA A 7 -44.34 -27.30 1.21
CA ALA A 7 -43.82 -26.26 2.10
C ALA A 7 -42.32 -26.43 2.39
N SER A 8 -41.82 -27.67 2.47
CA SER A 8 -40.40 -27.94 2.67
C SER A 8 -39.53 -27.58 1.45
N ALA A 9 -40.06 -27.72 0.23
CA ALA A 9 -39.35 -27.33 -0.98
C ALA A 9 -39.12 -25.81 -1.08
N LEU A 10 -40.05 -25.01 -0.55
CA LEU A 10 -39.98 -23.55 -0.62
C LEU A 10 -38.94 -22.99 0.37
N VAL A 11 -38.81 -23.59 1.56
CA VAL A 11 -37.80 -23.21 2.56
C VAL A 11 -36.37 -23.53 2.09
N ILE A 12 -36.18 -24.69 1.44
CA ILE A 12 -34.88 -25.06 0.86
C ILE A 12 -34.57 -24.16 -0.35
N GLY A 13 -35.58 -23.85 -1.17
CA GLY A 13 -35.45 -22.93 -2.29
C GLY A 13 -35.02 -21.52 -1.86
N PHE A 14 -35.64 -20.95 -0.83
CA PHE A 14 -35.31 -19.61 -0.34
C PHE A 14 -34.01 -19.54 0.47
N GLY A 15 -33.61 -20.61 1.17
CA GLY A 15 -32.37 -20.65 1.95
C GLY A 15 -31.09 -20.52 1.10
N LEU A 16 -31.17 -20.87 -0.19
CA LEU A 16 -30.04 -20.82 -1.13
C LEU A 16 -29.87 -19.44 -1.81
N PHE A 17 -30.89 -18.58 -1.82
CA PHE A 17 -30.81 -17.23 -2.40
C PHE A 17 -30.20 -16.20 -1.44
N GLY A 18 -30.04 -16.53 -0.16
CA GLY A 18 -29.48 -15.65 0.88
C GLY A 18 -27.95 -15.60 0.95
N LEU A 19 -27.25 -16.45 0.19
CA LEU A 19 -25.78 -16.43 0.08
C LEU A 19 -25.33 -15.34 -0.90
N SER A 20 -25.77 -14.10 -0.68
CA SER A 20 -25.13 -12.95 -1.31
C SER A 20 -23.72 -12.86 -0.74
N ALA A 21 -22.72 -13.20 -1.56
CA ALA A 21 -21.32 -12.95 -1.25
C ALA A 21 -21.16 -11.44 -1.07
N SER A 22 -21.14 -10.96 0.18
CA SER A 22 -20.72 -9.61 0.50
C SER A 22 -19.29 -9.43 -0.01
N SER A 23 -19.14 -8.78 -1.16
CA SER A 23 -17.85 -8.44 -1.75
C SER A 23 -17.24 -7.26 -0.99
N ALA A 24 -16.93 -7.48 0.29
CA ALA A 24 -16.19 -6.52 1.10
C ALA A 24 -14.67 -6.61 0.79
N MET A 25 -14.20 -7.76 0.30
CA MET A 25 -12.83 -7.97 -0.17
C MET A 25 -12.84 -9.02 -1.28
N PRO A 26 -12.98 -8.65 -2.57
CA PRO A 26 -12.76 -9.61 -3.64
C PRO A 26 -11.34 -10.16 -3.51
N LEU A 27 -11.20 -11.48 -3.40
CA LEU A 27 -9.89 -12.11 -3.42
C LEU A 27 -9.22 -11.76 -4.76
N ALA A 28 -8.19 -10.92 -4.69
CA ALA A 28 -7.40 -10.56 -5.85
C ALA A 28 -6.77 -11.84 -6.44
N PRO A 29 -6.74 -12.01 -7.77
CA PRO A 29 -6.10 -13.15 -8.40
C PRO A 29 -4.65 -13.32 -7.94
N LEU A 30 -4.34 -14.45 -7.29
CA LEU A 30 -3.00 -14.80 -6.78
C LEU A 30 -1.92 -14.91 -7.87
N GLY A 31 -2.30 -14.79 -9.15
CA GLY A 31 -1.42 -14.81 -10.32
C GLY A 31 -1.22 -13.46 -11.01
N GLN A 32 -1.82 -12.38 -10.50
CA GLN A 32 -1.48 -11.05 -10.99
C GLN A 32 -0.11 -10.70 -10.39
N ALA A 33 0.95 -10.80 -11.20
CA ALA A 33 2.20 -10.15 -10.86
C ALA A 33 1.86 -8.71 -10.45
N ALA A 34 2.23 -8.31 -9.23
CA ALA A 34 2.04 -6.97 -8.72
C ALA A 34 2.93 -6.00 -9.52
N SER A 35 2.55 -5.76 -10.76
CA SER A 35 3.13 -4.77 -11.65
C SER A 35 2.52 -3.43 -11.27
N GLY A 36 2.96 -2.82 -10.17
CA GLY A 36 2.51 -1.47 -9.85
C GLY A 36 2.93 -0.87 -8.52
N ASP A 37 3.06 -1.63 -7.43
CA ASP A 37 3.09 -1.04 -6.09
C ASP A 37 4.36 -1.33 -5.27
N THR A 38 5.47 -1.67 -5.91
CA THR A 38 6.77 -1.76 -5.23
C THR A 38 7.39 -0.37 -5.08
N ILE A 39 6.92 0.38 -4.08
CA ILE A 39 7.56 1.63 -3.67
C ILE A 39 8.91 1.28 -3.04
N GLN A 40 10.01 1.74 -3.63
CA GLN A 40 11.35 1.59 -3.08
C GLN A 40 11.45 2.36 -1.73
N VAL A 41 11.18 1.67 -0.62
CA VAL A 41 11.13 2.22 0.76
C VAL A 41 12.46 2.83 1.19
N ALA A 42 13.57 2.23 0.76
CA ALA A 42 14.89 2.83 0.84
C ALA A 42 15.42 2.94 -0.58
N GLY A 43 15.74 4.14 -1.06
CA GLY A 43 16.35 4.33 -2.38
C GLY A 43 17.79 3.81 -2.49
N GLY A 44 18.16 2.79 -1.72
CA GLY A 44 19.43 2.09 -1.81
C GLY A 44 20.67 2.90 -1.42
N CYS A 45 20.52 4.08 -0.79
CA CYS A 45 21.65 4.99 -0.61
C CYS A 45 22.71 4.53 0.41
N GLY A 46 22.41 3.51 1.22
CA GLY A 46 23.33 2.98 2.21
C GLY A 46 23.45 3.84 3.47
N TRP A 47 24.27 3.38 4.43
CA TRP A 47 24.45 4.04 5.71
C TRP A 47 25.15 5.40 5.56
N GLY A 48 24.62 6.44 6.20
CA GLY A 48 25.13 7.81 6.10
C GLY A 48 24.59 8.62 4.91
N TRP A 49 23.66 8.07 4.15
CA TRP A 49 23.06 8.72 2.98
C TRP A 49 21.53 8.63 3.01
N HIS A 50 20.87 9.61 2.39
CA HIS A 50 19.42 9.66 2.24
C HIS A 50 19.04 9.95 0.79
N ARG A 51 17.80 9.60 0.39
CA ARG A 51 17.30 9.91 -0.95
C ARG A 51 16.88 11.38 -1.03
N GLY A 52 17.43 12.11 -1.99
CA GLY A 52 17.06 13.49 -2.25
C GLY A 52 15.79 13.62 -3.11
N PRO A 53 15.28 14.86 -3.27
CA PRO A 53 14.04 15.14 -4.02
C PRO A 53 14.07 14.68 -5.49
N TYR A 54 15.26 14.62 -6.10
CA TYR A 54 15.47 14.20 -7.49
C TYR A 54 15.86 12.72 -7.63
N GLY A 55 15.64 11.90 -6.60
CA GLY A 55 15.94 10.47 -6.63
C GLY A 55 17.42 10.09 -6.41
N GLY A 56 18.35 11.05 -6.44
CA GLY A 56 19.76 10.80 -6.14
C GLY A 56 20.07 10.67 -4.65
N CYS A 57 21.16 9.98 -4.31
CA CYS A 57 21.64 9.82 -2.94
C CYS A 57 22.45 11.03 -2.46
N ARG A 58 22.22 11.48 -1.23
CA ARG A 58 22.89 12.63 -0.61
C ARG A 58 23.40 12.29 0.79
N PRO A 59 24.55 12.86 1.24
CA PRO A 59 25.04 12.63 2.59
C PRO A 59 24.03 13.12 3.64
N MET A 60 23.89 12.39 4.75
CA MET A 60 23.02 12.78 5.87
C MET A 60 23.54 14.05 6.58
N TYR A 61 24.87 14.17 6.70
CA TYR A 61 25.54 15.30 7.33
C TYR A 61 26.48 15.96 6.31
N ASN A 62 25.96 16.86 5.50
CA ASN A 62 26.78 17.65 4.57
C ASN A 62 27.17 19.03 5.13
N CYS A 63 26.59 19.44 6.24
CA CYS A 63 26.75 20.76 6.82
C CYS A 63 27.20 20.68 8.28
N PRO A 64 28.06 21.61 8.73
CA PRO A 64 28.46 21.71 10.13
C PRO A 64 27.29 22.14 11.03
N PRO A 65 27.39 21.93 12.35
CA PRO A 65 26.40 22.39 13.31
C PRO A 65 26.08 23.88 13.15
N GLY A 66 24.79 24.25 13.22
CA GLY A 66 24.32 25.63 13.02
C GLY A 66 24.05 26.01 11.55
N TRP A 67 24.09 25.05 10.64
CA TRP A 67 23.76 25.24 9.23
C TRP A 67 22.71 24.22 8.78
N HIS A 68 21.92 24.57 7.76
CA HIS A 68 20.99 23.66 7.11
C HIS A 68 21.35 23.46 5.63
N SER A 69 20.98 22.27 5.12
CA SER A 69 21.06 21.95 3.71
C SER A 69 20.08 22.80 2.90
N GLY A 70 20.56 23.48 1.86
CA GLY A 70 19.68 24.14 0.90
C GLY A 70 18.87 23.15 0.04
N PRO A 71 17.98 23.65 -0.83
CA PRO A 71 17.06 22.82 -1.64
C PRO A 71 17.76 21.71 -2.45
N TYR A 72 18.97 22.00 -2.92
CA TYR A 72 19.77 21.09 -3.72
C TYR A 72 20.82 20.30 -2.93
N GLY A 73 20.94 20.49 -1.61
CA GLY A 73 21.91 19.78 -0.77
C GLY A 73 23.39 20.03 -1.16
N ARG A 74 23.66 21.02 -2.02
CA ARG A 74 25.00 21.38 -2.50
C ARG A 74 25.64 22.53 -1.74
N ARG A 75 24.82 23.31 -1.03
CA ARG A 75 25.25 24.49 -0.29
C ARG A 75 24.62 24.46 1.09
N CYS A 76 25.40 24.88 2.07
CA CYS A 76 24.96 25.09 3.44
C CYS A 76 24.54 26.55 3.61
N PHE A 77 23.43 26.75 4.32
CA PHE A 77 22.94 28.07 4.72
C PHE A 77 22.96 28.15 6.25
N ARG A 78 23.42 29.27 6.79
CA ARG A 78 23.48 29.46 8.25
C ARG A 78 22.07 29.47 8.82
N ASN A 79 21.88 28.94 10.01
CA ASN A 79 20.65 29.14 10.77
C ASN A 79 20.84 30.48 11.51
N TRP A 80 20.20 31.52 11.01
CA TRP A 80 20.23 32.88 11.53
C TRP A 80 18.82 33.21 12.03
#